data_AF-A0A2V6HLP1-F1
#
_entry.id   AF-A0A2V6HLP1-F1
#
_cell.length_a   1.000
_cell.length_b   1.000
_cell.length_c   1.000
_cell.angle_alpha   90.00
_cell.angle_beta   90.00
_cell.angle_gamma   90.00
#
_symmetry.space_group_name_H-M   'P 1'
#
loop_
_entity.id
_entity.type
_entity.pdbx_description
1 polymer ?
#
loop_
_entity_poly.entity_id
_entity_poly.type
_entity_poly.pdbx_seq_one_letter_code
_entity_poly.pdbx_strand_id
1 'polypeptide(L)' 'EVYQKLGDLVADGSLSAAVEQVYPLDQFKEAFKQSLQSNRSGKILFKFGATDETDRG' A
#
# COMPACT_ATOMS: atom_id res chain seq x y z
N GLU A 1 -6.39 -13.08 -19.30
CA GLU A 1 -7.70 -13.53 -18.80
C GLU A 1 -7.80 -13.57 -17.27
N VAL A 2 -6.95 -14.28 -16.53
CA VAL A 2 -7.06 -14.39 -15.05
C VAL A 2 -6.90 -13.04 -14.33
N TYR A 3 -5.87 -12.25 -14.65
CA TYR A 3 -5.68 -10.93 -14.04
C TYR A 3 -6.79 -9.94 -14.38
N GLN A 4 -7.43 -10.08 -15.54
CA GLN A 4 -8.59 -9.27 -15.91
C GLN A 4 -9.77 -9.59 -15.00
N LYS A 5 -10.10 -10.88 -14.84
CA LYS A 5 -11.18 -11.32 -13.94
C LYS A 5 -10.95 -10.89 -12.49
N LEU A 6 -9.71 -10.95 -12.01
CA LEU A 6 -9.36 -10.44 -10.68
C LEU A 6 -9.54 -8.93 -10.59
N GLY A 7 -9.18 -8.19 -11.65
CA GLY A 7 -9.42 -6.75 -11.74
C GLY A 7 -10.90 -6.40 -11.68
N ASP A 8 -11.74 -7.14 -12.41
CA ASP A 8 -13.19 -6.94 -12.41
C ASP A 8 -13.77 -7.15 -11.00
N LEU A 9 -13.33 -8.20 -10.28
CA LEU A 9 -13.73 -8.47 -8.89
C LEU A 9 -13.23 -7.41 -7.89
N VAL A 10 -12.09 -6.76 -8.16
CA VAL A 10 -11.62 -5.63 -7.33
C VAL A 10 -12.46 -4.38 -7.61
N ALA A 11 -12.79 -4.14 -8.88
CA ALA A 11 -13.58 -2.99 -9.29
C ALA A 11 -15.04 -3.06 -8.79
N ASP A 12 -15.64 -4.25 -8.75
CA ASP A 12 -16.98 -4.47 -8.22
C ASP A 12 -17.03 -4.61 -6.68
N GLY A 13 -15.86 -4.67 -6.02
CA GLY A 13 -15.72 -4.74 -4.57
C GLY A 13 -15.84 -6.15 -3.96
N SER A 14 -16.08 -7.18 -4.78
CA SER A 14 -16.15 -8.58 -4.32
C SER A 14 -14.81 -9.10 -3.81
N LEU A 15 -13.70 -8.55 -4.33
CA LEU A 15 -12.35 -8.84 -3.87
C LEU A 15 -11.71 -7.56 -3.31
N SER A 16 -11.33 -7.61 -2.04
CA SER A 16 -10.61 -6.53 -1.38
C SER A 16 -9.40 -7.08 -0.62
N ALA A 17 -8.43 -6.20 -0.38
CA ALA A 17 -7.28 -6.48 0.47
C ALA A 17 -7.24 -5.41 1.57
N ALA A 18 -7.18 -5.84 2.83
CA ALA A 18 -6.96 -4.93 3.93
C ALA A 18 -5.61 -4.22 3.74
N VAL A 19 -5.62 -2.90 3.82
CA VAL A 19 -4.40 -2.09 3.89
C VAL A 19 -4.11 -1.86 5.35
N GLU A 20 -2.94 -2.31 5.79
CA GLU A 20 -2.48 -2.18 7.16
C GLU A 20 -1.91 -0.78 7.40
N GLN A 21 -1.02 -0.36 6.51
CA GLN A 21 -0.36 0.94 6.61
C GLN A 21 0.14 1.41 5.25
N VAL A 22 0.20 2.74 5.08
CA VAL A 22 0.76 3.40 3.90
C VAL A 22 1.95 4.25 4.34
N TYR A 23 3.07 4.09 3.65
CA TYR A 23 4.32 4.80 3.91
C TYR A 23 4.69 5.72 2.75
N PRO A 24 5.32 6.87 3.00
CA PRO A 24 6.10 7.55 1.98
C PRO A 24 7.35 6.73 1.64
N LEU A 25 7.93 6.94 0.46
CA LEU A 25 9.02 6.10 -0.06
C LEU A 25 10.33 6.23 0.74
N ASP A 26 10.57 7.39 1.33
CA ASP A 26 11.72 7.67 2.21
C ASP A 26 11.71 6.81 3.49
N GLN A 27 10.53 6.41 3.97
CA GLN A 27 10.33 5.54 5.13
C GLN A 27 10.33 4.03 4.79
N PHE A 28 11.01 3.64 3.71
CA PHE A 28 11.06 2.23 3.29
C PHE A 28 11.60 1.30 4.38
N LYS A 29 12.55 1.75 5.19
CA LYS A 29 13.14 0.93 6.25
C LYS A 29 12.11 0.59 7.33
N GLU A 30 11.31 1.56 7.73
CA GLU A 30 10.22 1.41 8.70
C GLU A 30 9.13 0.50 8.14
N ALA A 31 8.74 0.71 6.87
CA ALA A 31 7.80 -0.14 6.16
C ALA A 31 8.25 -1.61 6.13
N PHE A 32 9.53 -1.87 5.85
CA PHE A 32 10.08 -3.23 5.89
C PHE A 32 10.09 -3.80 7.30
N LYS A 33 10.48 -3.02 8.31
CA LYS A 33 10.46 -3.46 9.71
C LYS A 33 9.06 -3.87 10.14
N GLN A 34 8.02 -3.11 9.77
CA GLN A 34 6.64 -3.52 10.03
C GLN A 34 6.24 -4.76 9.23
N SER A 35 6.67 -4.87 7.96
CA SER A 35 6.32 -6.01 7.11
C SER A 35 6.80 -7.36 7.64
N LEU A 36 7.86 -7.34 8.46
CA LEU A 36 8.49 -8.54 9.04
C LEU A 36 7.83 -8.98 10.36
N GLN A 37 6.85 -8.25 10.89
CA GLN A 37 6.17 -8.63 12.12
C GLN A 37 5.22 -9.81 11.89
N SER A 38 5.27 -10.81 12.78
CA SER A 38 4.57 -12.08 12.62
C SER A 38 3.05 -12.02 12.84
N ASN A 39 2.50 -10.94 13.42
CA ASN A 39 1.08 -10.82 13.76
C ASN A 39 0.37 -9.68 13.00
N ARG A 40 0.81 -9.46 11.76
CA ARG A 40 0.33 -8.35 10.95
C ARG A 40 -0.84 -8.77 10.06
N SER A 41 -1.75 -7.83 9.80
CA SER A 41 -2.99 -8.06 9.06
C SER A 41 -3.13 -7.00 7.98
N GLY A 42 -2.76 -7.38 6.75
CA GLY A 42 -2.98 -6.56 5.57
C GLY A 42 -1.72 -6.29 4.76
N LYS A 43 -1.85 -5.37 3.81
CA LYS A 43 -0.78 -4.94 2.90
C LYS A 43 -0.16 -3.65 3.42
N ILE A 44 1.15 -3.56 3.28
CA ILE A 44 1.89 -2.31 3.44
C ILE A 44 2.07 -1.74 2.04
N LEU A 45 1.66 -0.49 1.85
CA LEU A 45 1.74 0.20 0.57
C LEU A 45 2.69 1.39 0.65
N PHE A 46 3.28 1.75 -0.49
CA PHE A 46 4.02 3.00 -0.63
C PHE A 46 3.19 4.01 -1.41
N LYS A 47 3.12 5.24 -0.91
CA LYS A 47 2.52 6.36 -1.62
C LYS A 47 3.61 7.06 -2.44
N PHE A 48 3.41 7.15 -3.74
CA PHE A 48 4.27 7.89 -4.66
C PHE A 48 3.63 9.24 -5.02
N GLY A 49 4.45 10.28 -5.18
CA GLY A 49 3.98 11.57 -5.71
C GLY A 49 3.20 12.46 -4.73
N ALA A 50 3.11 12.11 -3.45
CA ALA A 50 2.88 13.12 -2.43
C ALA A 50 4.21 13.79 -2.16
N THR A 51 4.53 14.86 -2.90
CA THR A 51 5.50 15.83 -2.43
C THR A 51 5.02 16.27 -1.05
N ASP A 52 5.76 15.92 0.00
CA ASP A 52 5.64 16.62 1.27
C ASP A 52 5.68 18.11 0.96
N GLU A 53 4.80 18.88 1.59
CA GLU A 53 4.63 20.32 1.41
C GLU A 53 5.85 21.12 1.91
N THR A 54 7.06 20.80 1.43
CA THR A 54 8.34 21.44 1.80
C THR A 54 8.97 22.19 0.63
N ASP A 55 8.20 22.49 -0.42
CA ASP A 55 8.63 23.43 -1.46
C ASP A 55 7.73 24.67 -1.47
N ARG A 56 7.92 25.51 -0.46
CA ARG A 56 7.64 26.95 -0.51
C ARG A 56 8.88 27.69 -0.02
N GLY A 57 9.84 27.81 -0.94
CA GLY A 57 10.87 28.86 -0.92
C GLY A 57 10.49 29.98 -1.88
#